data_AF-A0AB74IDD1-F1
#
_entry.id   AF-A0AB74IDD1-F1
#
_cell.length_a   1.000
_cell.length_b   1.000
_cell.length_c   1.000
_cell.angle_alpha   90.00
_cell.angle_beta   90.00
_cell.angle_gamma   90.00
#
_symmetry.space_group_name_H-M   'P 1'
#
loop_
_entity.id
_entity.type
_entity.pdbx_description
1 polymer ?
#
loop_
_entity_poly.entity_id
_entity_poly.type
_entity_poly.pdbx_seq_one_letter_code
_entity_poly.pdbx_strand_id
1 'polypeptide(L)'
;MKLKTKLITLVVAFLAAISFALPSQANAAKGDQGPDWSKYQGASGRYGTGQDKFIIAQIGGTYGGTYIDQWTYDSQIASAKAAGKRVHSYIWYGVGGSSQLGLEALDRYMPRIKAQTPKGSIVALDYEDGASGNMAANTDAILAGMRRIHSEGYTPMYYSYKPYTLAHVDYQRILKEFPNSLWIAAYRDYLPTTKPDYGYFPSMDGVAIWQYTSAFGLSQGLDGNIDLLGVTDNGYSKQPATPSVPVTPVPSQPAKSNAASDTDYAQAGVFKPSTTVNIRTGAGTGYASVGSYAPGESVIYDHVYIRGTYVWARYLSYSGRYRYVALGVNGGESYGSRSSGYTSLVSHTYYTVRYGDSFWSIARKYGISMYTLAANNGKSIYSLIYPGESLYIR
;
A
#
# COMPACT_ATOMS: atom_id res chain seq x y z
N MET A 1 -14.75 74.44 29.91
CA MET A 1 -15.06 73.21 30.65
C MET A 1 -15.57 72.17 29.65
N LYS A 2 -14.73 71.17 29.37
CA LYS A 2 -14.97 69.76 28.96
C LYS A 2 -16.07 69.35 27.93
N LEU A 3 -15.64 68.44 27.05
CA LEU A 3 -16.33 67.52 26.12
C LEU A 3 -16.72 68.02 24.71
N LYS A 4 -15.74 67.94 23.79
CA LYS A 4 -15.97 67.64 22.37
C LYS A 4 -15.31 66.29 22.04
N THR A 5 -16.00 65.17 22.19
CA THR A 5 -15.67 63.92 21.48
C THR A 5 -16.80 62.91 21.64
N LYS A 6 -17.05 62.11 20.58
CA LYS A 6 -17.93 60.93 20.48
C LYS A 6 -19.30 61.17 19.85
N LEU A 7 -19.31 61.44 18.56
CA LEU A 7 -20.35 60.93 17.66
C LEU A 7 -19.68 60.68 16.31
N ILE A 8 -19.86 59.48 15.75
CA ILE A 8 -19.27 58.87 14.53
C ILE A 8 -18.39 57.65 14.88
N THR A 9 -18.99 56.62 15.49
CA THR A 9 -18.52 55.22 15.35
C THR A 9 -19.62 54.25 15.79
N LEU A 10 -20.82 54.30 15.19
CA LEU A 10 -21.84 53.28 15.48
C LEU A 10 -22.81 53.01 14.31
N VAL A 11 -22.29 52.96 13.08
CA VAL A 11 -23.06 52.45 11.92
C VAL A 11 -22.29 51.42 11.07
N VAL A 12 -21.00 51.18 11.34
CA VAL A 12 -20.20 50.20 10.57
C VAL A 12 -20.15 48.80 11.22
N ALA A 13 -20.67 48.64 12.45
CA ALA A 13 -20.52 47.39 13.20
C ALA A 13 -21.64 46.34 13.00
N PHE A 14 -22.59 46.55 12.08
CA PHE A 14 -23.74 45.64 11.93
C PHE A 14 -24.01 45.14 10.49
N LEU A 15 -23.04 45.26 9.59
CA LEU A 15 -23.09 44.70 8.23
C LEU A 15 -21.96 43.71 7.91
N ALA A 16 -21.17 43.30 8.91
CA ALA A 16 -20.06 42.34 8.75
C ALA A 16 -20.32 40.97 9.40
N ALA A 17 -21.59 40.60 9.58
CA ALA A 17 -21.97 39.30 10.11
C ALA A 17 -23.09 38.72 9.25
N ILE A 18 -22.71 38.24 8.06
CA ILE A 18 -23.21 37.06 7.33
C ILE A 18 -22.30 36.97 6.09
N SER A 19 -21.03 36.64 6.32
CA SER A 19 -20.23 36.04 5.26
C SER A 19 -20.55 34.56 5.34
N PHE A 20 -21.46 34.09 4.49
CA PHE A 20 -21.55 32.66 4.19
C PHE A 20 -20.16 32.25 3.70
N ALA A 21 -19.38 31.60 4.58
CA ALA A 21 -18.19 30.90 4.18
C ALA A 21 -18.66 29.77 3.26
N LEU A 22 -18.63 30.03 1.95
CA LEU A 22 -18.69 28.98 0.94
C LEU A 22 -17.59 27.97 1.30
N PRO A 23 -17.86 26.65 1.23
CA PRO A 23 -16.86 25.65 1.55
C PRO A 23 -15.65 25.87 0.64
N SER A 24 -14.52 26.27 1.22
CA SER A 24 -13.25 26.34 0.52
C SER A 24 -12.86 24.93 0.12
N GLN A 25 -12.84 24.65 -1.18
CA GLN A 25 -12.31 23.38 -1.68
C GLN A 25 -10.80 23.37 -1.41
N ALA A 26 -10.36 22.50 -0.50
CA ALA A 26 -8.96 22.25 -0.26
C ALA A 26 -8.33 21.66 -1.53
N ASN A 27 -7.21 22.22 -1.96
CA ASN A 27 -6.41 21.74 -3.09
C ASN A 27 -4.97 21.57 -2.64
N ALA A 28 -4.25 20.61 -3.24
CA ALA A 28 -2.80 20.49 -3.08
C ALA A 28 -2.11 21.78 -3.55
N ALA A 29 -1.09 22.24 -2.81
CA ALA A 29 -0.39 23.48 -3.15
C ALA A 29 0.43 23.33 -4.46
N LYS A 30 0.95 22.13 -4.72
CA LYS A 30 1.58 21.78 -6.01
C LYS A 30 0.61 21.03 -6.92
N GLY A 31 0.09 19.90 -6.45
CA GLY A 31 -0.88 19.10 -7.19
C GLY A 31 -0.29 18.22 -8.31
N ASP A 32 1.03 18.07 -8.34
CA ASP A 32 1.69 17.14 -9.25
C ASP A 32 1.31 15.71 -8.87
N GLN A 33 0.99 14.88 -9.87
CA GLN A 33 0.64 13.48 -9.67
C GLN A 33 1.66 12.55 -10.31
N GLY A 34 1.81 11.37 -9.74
CA GLY A 34 2.72 10.36 -10.25
C GLY A 34 2.46 9.00 -9.62
N PRO A 35 2.65 7.90 -10.37
CA PRO A 35 2.62 6.59 -9.78
C PRO A 35 3.92 6.28 -9.02
N ASP A 36 3.84 5.34 -8.10
CA ASP A 36 4.99 4.58 -7.65
C ASP A 36 5.03 3.21 -8.34
N TRP A 37 6.23 2.75 -8.65
CA TRP A 37 6.47 1.56 -9.45
C TRP A 37 7.25 0.51 -8.69
N SER A 38 6.86 -0.73 -8.92
CA SER A 38 7.62 -1.91 -8.55
C SER A 38 7.73 -2.83 -9.78
N LYS A 39 8.15 -4.08 -9.55
CA LYS A 39 8.29 -5.09 -10.60
C LYS A 39 6.96 -5.42 -11.28
N TYR A 40 5.84 -5.16 -10.60
CA TYR A 40 4.50 -5.45 -11.09
C TYR A 40 4.09 -4.56 -12.28
N GLN A 41 4.76 -3.43 -12.49
CA GLN A 41 4.53 -2.54 -13.63
C GLN A 41 5.45 -2.86 -14.83
N GLY A 42 6.23 -3.95 -14.77
CA GLY A 42 7.11 -4.39 -15.85
C GLY A 42 8.33 -3.47 -16.06
N ALA A 43 9.18 -3.82 -17.02
CA ALA A 43 10.49 -3.18 -17.21
C ALA A 43 10.40 -1.68 -17.55
N SER A 44 9.30 -1.22 -18.16
CA SER A 44 9.11 0.17 -18.57
C SER A 44 8.16 0.96 -17.66
N GLY A 45 7.62 0.34 -16.62
CA GLY A 45 6.62 0.96 -15.75
C GLY A 45 5.27 1.17 -16.44
N ARG A 46 4.31 1.74 -15.71
CA ARG A 46 2.96 2.07 -16.19
C ARG A 46 2.49 3.42 -15.65
N TYR A 47 1.98 4.27 -16.54
CA TYR A 47 1.42 5.57 -16.15
C TYR A 47 -0.07 5.44 -15.82
N GLY A 48 -0.54 6.24 -14.88
CA GLY A 48 -1.97 6.35 -14.57
C GLY A 48 -2.65 7.30 -15.55
N THR A 49 -1.97 8.38 -15.94
CA THR A 49 -2.48 9.35 -16.90
C THR A 49 -1.38 9.89 -17.82
N GLY A 50 -1.77 10.58 -18.89
CA GLY A 50 -0.81 11.35 -19.71
C GLY A 50 -0.22 12.57 -18.98
N GLN A 51 -0.74 12.94 -17.81
CA GLN A 51 -0.34 14.13 -17.05
C GLN A 51 0.66 13.85 -15.92
N ASP A 52 1.01 12.58 -15.69
CA ASP A 52 1.93 12.17 -14.63
C ASP A 52 3.25 12.97 -14.72
N LYS A 53 3.77 13.47 -13.60
CA LYS A 53 4.92 14.39 -13.54
C LYS A 53 6.17 13.75 -12.95
N PHE A 54 5.99 12.83 -12.01
CA PHE A 54 7.07 12.13 -11.33
C PHE A 54 6.79 10.63 -11.23
N ILE A 55 7.82 9.86 -10.88
CA ILE A 55 7.77 8.44 -10.57
C ILE A 55 8.57 8.18 -9.30
N ILE A 56 8.08 7.30 -8.42
CA ILE A 56 8.86 6.77 -7.28
C ILE A 56 9.06 5.27 -7.49
N ALA A 57 10.27 4.82 -7.81
CA ALA A 57 10.54 3.43 -8.21
C ALA A 57 11.21 2.60 -7.08
N GLN A 58 10.75 1.37 -6.90
CA GLN A 58 11.32 0.43 -5.93
C GLN A 58 12.68 -0.06 -6.40
N ILE A 59 13.73 0.18 -5.61
CA ILE A 59 15.06 -0.35 -5.91
C ILE A 59 15.27 -1.79 -5.43
N GLY A 60 14.49 -2.19 -4.44
CA GLY A 60 14.59 -3.46 -3.74
C GLY A 60 14.13 -3.29 -2.30
N GLY A 61 14.60 -4.17 -1.42
CA GLY A 61 14.33 -4.03 0.00
C GLY A 61 14.91 -5.11 0.90
N THR A 62 14.68 -4.92 2.19
CA THR A 62 15.09 -5.82 3.27
C THR A 62 13.87 -6.43 3.95
N TYR A 63 13.94 -7.72 4.23
CA TYR A 63 12.90 -8.52 4.88
C TYR A 63 13.52 -9.23 6.08
N GLY A 64 13.61 -8.54 7.22
CA GLY A 64 14.24 -9.06 8.43
C GLY A 64 15.71 -9.44 8.23
N GLY A 65 16.45 -8.69 7.40
CA GLY A 65 17.86 -8.96 7.08
C GLY A 65 18.09 -9.77 5.80
N THR A 66 17.02 -10.20 5.10
CA THR A 66 17.16 -10.72 3.73
C THR A 66 17.02 -9.58 2.72
N TYR A 67 18.04 -9.40 1.87
CA TYR A 67 18.08 -8.31 0.89
C TYR A 67 17.70 -8.80 -0.52
N ILE A 68 16.75 -8.12 -1.17
CA ILE A 68 16.24 -8.48 -2.50
C ILE A 68 16.35 -7.28 -3.43
N ASP A 69 17.00 -7.44 -4.58
CA ASP A 69 17.08 -6.39 -5.59
C ASP A 69 15.85 -6.39 -6.51
N GLN A 70 15.41 -5.19 -6.91
CA GLN A 70 14.46 -5.06 -8.01
C GLN A 70 15.19 -5.17 -9.34
N TRP A 71 14.83 -6.17 -10.14
CA TRP A 71 15.37 -6.31 -11.49
C TRP A 71 14.89 -5.19 -12.44
N THR A 72 13.73 -4.60 -12.18
CA THR A 72 13.12 -3.55 -13.02
C THR A 72 13.64 -2.15 -12.77
N TYR A 73 14.36 -1.90 -11.65
CA TYR A 73 14.65 -0.54 -11.21
C TYR A 73 15.39 0.30 -12.26
N ASP A 74 16.51 -0.21 -12.80
CA ASP A 74 17.29 0.57 -13.76
C ASP A 74 16.51 0.84 -15.06
N SER A 75 15.78 -0.16 -15.59
CA SER A 75 15.00 0.03 -16.81
C SER A 75 13.81 0.97 -16.59
N GLN A 76 13.20 0.95 -15.41
CA GLN A 76 12.11 1.86 -15.04
C GLN A 76 12.61 3.30 -14.89
N ILE A 77 13.74 3.51 -14.22
CA ILE A 77 14.36 4.83 -14.10
C ILE A 77 14.74 5.37 -15.48
N ALA A 78 15.35 4.55 -16.34
CA ALA A 78 15.69 4.94 -17.70
C ALA A 78 14.44 5.31 -18.53
N SER A 79 13.38 4.50 -18.44
CA SER A 79 12.13 4.76 -19.14
C SER A 79 11.46 6.06 -18.68
N ALA A 80 11.39 6.30 -17.38
CA ALA A 80 10.81 7.52 -16.82
C ALA A 80 11.61 8.79 -17.20
N LYS A 81 12.94 8.71 -17.17
CA LYS A 81 13.82 9.81 -17.64
C LYS A 81 13.60 10.10 -19.13
N ALA A 82 13.52 9.07 -19.98
CA ALA A 82 13.25 9.23 -21.40
C ALA A 82 11.87 9.87 -21.66
N ALA A 83 10.90 9.62 -20.78
CA ALA A 83 9.59 10.27 -20.79
C ALA A 83 9.56 11.66 -20.11
N GLY A 84 10.72 12.21 -19.74
CA GLY A 84 10.84 13.54 -19.14
C GLY A 84 10.26 13.66 -17.72
N LYS A 85 10.18 12.56 -16.98
CA LYS A 85 9.64 12.55 -15.60
C LYS A 85 10.73 12.79 -14.56
N ARG A 86 10.37 13.41 -13.44
CA ARG A 86 11.21 13.42 -12.23
C ARG A 86 11.21 12.02 -11.63
N VAL A 87 12.37 11.51 -11.22
CA VAL A 87 12.53 10.13 -10.75
C VAL A 87 13.02 10.08 -9.32
N HIS A 88 12.34 9.29 -8.51
CA HIS A 88 12.62 9.09 -7.10
C HIS A 88 12.70 7.60 -6.80
N SER A 89 13.16 7.27 -5.60
CA SER A 89 13.40 5.88 -5.21
C SER A 89 12.70 5.55 -3.90
N TYR A 90 12.31 4.30 -3.73
CA TYR A 90 11.94 3.76 -2.41
C TYR A 90 12.54 2.39 -2.19
N ILE A 91 12.70 2.05 -0.91
CA ILE A 91 13.26 0.77 -0.44
C ILE A 91 12.21 0.13 0.47
N TRP A 92 11.79 -1.10 0.16
CA TRP A 92 11.00 -1.89 1.12
C TRP A 92 11.84 -2.13 2.37
N TYR A 93 11.38 -1.62 3.52
CA TYR A 93 12.19 -1.39 4.71
C TYR A 93 11.72 -2.22 5.91
N GLY A 94 11.56 -3.53 5.71
CA GLY A 94 11.17 -4.48 6.76
C GLY A 94 12.29 -4.78 7.76
N VAL A 95 12.69 -3.80 8.56
CA VAL A 95 13.83 -3.88 9.50
C VAL A 95 13.42 -4.11 10.97
N GLY A 96 12.13 -4.12 11.26
CA GLY A 96 11.62 -4.10 12.63
C GLY A 96 12.17 -2.91 13.42
N GLY A 97 12.73 -3.17 14.59
CA GLY A 97 13.36 -2.17 15.45
C GLY A 97 14.88 -2.05 15.31
N SER A 98 15.48 -2.62 14.25
CA SER A 98 16.94 -2.71 14.11
C SER A 98 17.50 -1.63 13.19
N SER A 99 18.12 -0.59 13.75
CA SER A 99 18.88 0.41 12.99
C SER A 99 20.03 -0.20 12.18
N GLN A 100 20.68 -1.27 12.66
CA GLN A 100 21.79 -1.92 11.95
C GLN A 100 21.34 -2.47 10.58
N LEU A 101 20.34 -3.35 10.55
CA LEU A 101 19.74 -3.85 9.31
C LEU A 101 19.28 -2.72 8.38
N GLY A 102 18.76 -1.64 8.96
CA GLY A 102 18.38 -0.46 8.21
C GLY A 102 19.53 0.27 7.52
N LEU A 103 20.69 0.36 8.19
CA LEU A 103 21.90 0.93 7.63
C LEU A 103 22.55 0.01 6.59
N GLU A 104 22.55 -1.31 6.83
CA GLU A 104 23.03 -2.31 5.88
C GLU A 104 22.21 -2.32 4.58
N ALA A 105 20.88 -2.15 4.68
CA ALA A 105 20.03 -1.96 3.51
C ALA A 105 20.45 -0.72 2.70
N LEU A 106 20.73 0.39 3.38
CA LEU A 106 21.16 1.62 2.71
C LEU A 106 22.56 1.49 2.10
N ASP A 107 23.50 0.81 2.76
CA ASP A 107 24.83 0.52 2.19
C ASP A 107 24.72 -0.29 0.89
N ARG A 108 23.73 -1.19 0.79
CA ARG A 108 23.44 -1.94 -0.44
C ARG A 108 22.83 -1.07 -1.54
N TYR A 109 21.82 -0.27 -1.24
CA TYR A 109 20.98 0.36 -2.27
C TYR A 109 21.42 1.78 -2.65
N MET A 110 21.96 2.57 -1.73
CA MET A 110 22.34 3.96 -1.99
C MET A 110 23.35 4.14 -3.13
N PRO A 111 24.38 3.28 -3.32
CA PRO A 111 25.29 3.41 -4.46
C PRO A 111 24.56 3.37 -5.81
N ARG A 112 23.58 2.47 -5.97
CA ARG A 112 22.79 2.33 -7.20
C ARG A 112 21.76 3.46 -7.33
N ILE A 113 21.18 3.96 -6.23
CA ILE A 113 20.36 5.18 -6.25
C ILE A 113 21.17 6.36 -6.76
N LYS A 114 22.40 6.54 -6.27
CA LYS A 114 23.30 7.64 -6.63
C LYS A 114 23.75 7.64 -8.07
N ALA A 115 23.93 6.46 -8.65
CA ALA A 115 24.21 6.33 -10.08
C ALA A 115 23.01 6.73 -10.94
N GLN A 116 21.79 6.64 -10.41
CA GLN A 116 20.55 6.70 -11.20
C GLN A 116 19.71 7.96 -10.96
N THR A 117 19.85 8.66 -9.84
CA THR A 117 18.97 9.79 -9.48
C THR A 117 19.79 10.97 -8.97
N PRO A 118 19.38 12.23 -9.26
CA PRO A 118 20.12 13.40 -8.83
C PRO A 118 20.07 13.56 -7.31
N LYS A 119 21.11 14.17 -6.73
CA LYS A 119 21.07 14.63 -5.34
C LYS A 119 19.85 15.52 -5.11
N GLY A 120 19.26 15.43 -3.93
CA GLY A 120 18.01 16.09 -3.58
C GLY A 120 16.77 15.29 -3.94
N SER A 121 16.82 14.33 -4.88
CA SER A 121 15.66 13.46 -5.14
C SER A 121 15.26 12.67 -3.88
N ILE A 122 13.98 12.28 -3.83
CA ILE A 122 13.43 11.51 -2.72
C ILE A 122 14.04 10.10 -2.70
N VAL A 123 14.43 9.67 -1.50
CA VAL A 123 14.60 8.25 -1.16
C VAL A 123 13.68 7.94 0.01
N ALA A 124 12.65 7.14 -0.24
CA ALA A 124 11.67 6.76 0.76
C ALA A 124 12.01 5.42 1.42
N LEU A 125 11.81 5.36 2.74
CA LEU A 125 11.81 4.12 3.51
C LEU A 125 10.37 3.63 3.63
N ASP A 126 10.07 2.53 2.96
CA ASP A 126 8.75 1.90 2.97
C ASP A 126 8.64 0.96 4.18
N TYR A 127 8.05 1.47 5.25
CA TYR A 127 7.92 0.80 6.55
C TYR A 127 6.43 0.56 6.85
N GLU A 128 5.89 -0.50 6.26
CA GLU A 128 4.47 -0.83 6.35
C GLU A 128 4.19 -2.27 6.78
N ASP A 129 5.24 -3.03 7.08
CA ASP A 129 5.18 -4.37 7.64
C ASP A 129 6.46 -4.70 8.44
N GLY A 130 6.41 -5.76 9.23
CA GLY A 130 7.57 -6.31 9.95
C GLY A 130 8.04 -5.49 11.15
N ALA A 131 7.20 -4.61 11.71
CA ALA A 131 7.52 -3.85 12.93
C ALA A 131 7.82 -4.79 14.11
N SER A 132 8.74 -4.37 14.97
CA SER A 132 8.94 -5.04 16.27
C SER A 132 7.83 -4.62 17.25
N GLY A 133 7.73 -5.34 18.37
CA GLY A 133 6.85 -4.95 19.48
C GLY A 133 7.28 -3.67 20.21
N ASN A 134 8.40 -3.04 19.84
CA ASN A 134 8.91 -1.82 20.47
C ASN A 134 8.84 -0.62 19.51
N MET A 135 7.82 0.23 19.69
CA MET A 135 7.61 1.44 18.90
C MET A 135 8.80 2.40 18.91
N ALA A 136 9.49 2.54 20.05
CA ALA A 136 10.65 3.42 20.14
C ALA A 136 11.80 2.90 19.26
N ALA A 137 12.08 1.60 19.32
CA ALA A 137 13.10 0.95 18.50
C ALA A 137 12.76 1.00 17.00
N ASN A 138 11.49 0.77 16.63
CA ASN A 138 11.02 0.94 15.25
C ASN A 138 11.30 2.36 14.75
N THR A 139 10.96 3.36 15.56
CA THR A 139 11.19 4.79 15.24
C THR A 139 12.68 5.11 15.13
N ASP A 140 13.52 4.55 16.00
CA ASP A 140 14.98 4.73 15.96
C ASP A 140 15.61 4.11 14.71
N ALA A 141 15.10 2.96 14.24
CA ALA A 141 15.54 2.34 13.00
C ALA A 141 15.19 3.20 11.77
N ILE A 142 13.97 3.73 11.72
CA ILE A 142 13.53 4.65 10.65
C ILE A 142 14.37 5.93 10.65
N LEU A 143 14.53 6.58 11.81
CA LEU A 143 15.33 7.80 11.94
C LEU A 143 16.80 7.59 11.55
N ALA A 144 17.40 6.45 11.93
CA ALA A 144 18.76 6.11 11.51
C ALA A 144 18.88 6.05 9.98
N GLY A 145 17.92 5.41 9.31
CA GLY A 145 17.89 5.33 7.85
C GLY A 145 17.68 6.71 7.20
N MET A 146 16.71 7.49 7.67
CA MET A 146 16.42 8.83 7.15
C MET A 146 17.62 9.79 7.32
N ARG A 147 18.30 9.75 8.47
CA ARG A 147 19.53 10.52 8.69
C ARG A 147 20.63 10.12 7.72
N ARG A 148 20.79 8.82 7.46
CA ARG A 148 21.78 8.33 6.48
C ARG A 148 21.46 8.84 5.07
N ILE A 149 20.21 8.73 4.62
CA ILE A 149 19.76 9.28 3.32
C ILE A 149 20.05 10.78 3.22
N HIS A 150 19.69 11.54 4.26
CA HIS A 150 19.93 12.98 4.33
C HIS A 150 21.42 13.32 4.25
N SER A 151 22.28 12.57 4.97
CA SER A 151 23.74 12.77 4.96
C SER A 151 24.37 12.56 3.57
N GLU A 152 23.72 11.77 2.71
CA GLU A 152 24.17 11.55 1.32
C GLU A 152 23.65 12.62 0.34
N GLY A 153 22.89 13.60 0.85
CA GLY A 153 22.35 14.73 0.09
C GLY A 153 21.06 14.42 -0.66
N TYR A 154 20.26 13.47 -0.17
CA TYR A 154 18.94 13.10 -0.72
C TYR A 154 17.83 13.59 0.22
N THR A 155 16.59 13.69 -0.30
CA THR A 155 15.42 14.02 0.51
C THR A 155 14.92 12.74 1.20
N PRO A 156 15.08 12.58 2.53
CA PRO A 156 14.55 11.41 3.23
C PRO A 156 13.02 11.50 3.32
N MET A 157 12.36 10.36 3.13
CA MET A 157 10.91 10.25 3.24
C MET A 157 10.55 8.97 4.00
N TYR A 158 9.56 9.04 4.88
CA TYR A 158 8.93 7.88 5.51
C TYR A 158 7.66 7.53 4.75
N TYR A 159 7.54 6.29 4.28
CA TYR A 159 6.31 5.77 3.68
C TYR A 159 5.66 4.70 4.56
N SER A 160 4.33 4.78 4.68
CA SER A 160 3.48 3.76 5.31
C SER A 160 1.99 4.08 5.09
N TYR A 161 1.07 3.32 5.69
CA TYR A 161 -0.35 3.67 5.79
C TYR A 161 -0.74 4.09 7.21
N LYS A 162 -1.72 5.01 7.31
CA LYS A 162 -2.07 5.69 8.57
C LYS A 162 -2.26 4.75 9.78
N PRO A 163 -3.11 3.70 9.72
CA PRO A 163 -3.28 2.76 10.83
C PRO A 163 -1.96 2.15 11.34
N TYR A 164 -1.08 1.73 10.44
CA TYR A 164 0.18 1.10 10.80
C TYR A 164 1.14 2.09 11.46
N THR A 165 1.25 3.31 10.89
CA THR A 165 2.03 4.38 11.50
C THR A 165 1.59 4.64 12.93
N LEU A 166 0.29 4.82 13.17
CA LEU A 166 -0.24 5.12 14.50
C LEU A 166 -0.06 3.97 15.50
N ALA A 167 0.02 2.72 15.03
CA ALA A 167 0.21 1.54 15.87
C ALA A 167 1.70 1.26 16.20
N HIS A 168 2.62 1.61 15.32
CA HIS A 168 4.00 1.09 15.37
C HIS A 168 5.10 2.14 15.38
N VAL A 169 4.80 3.42 15.11
CA VAL A 169 5.81 4.47 14.91
C VAL A 169 5.41 5.76 15.62
N ASP A 170 6.33 6.31 16.42
CA ASP A 170 6.20 7.67 16.94
C ASP A 170 6.62 8.67 15.85
N TYR A 171 5.72 8.89 14.90
CA TYR A 171 5.99 9.71 13.71
C TYR A 171 6.25 11.18 14.05
N GLN A 172 5.83 11.66 15.23
CA GLN A 172 6.13 13.02 15.67
C GLN A 172 7.63 13.22 15.90
N ARG A 173 8.35 12.16 16.31
CA ARG A 173 9.83 12.19 16.36
C ARG A 173 10.45 12.30 14.97
N ILE A 174 9.87 11.64 13.97
CA ILE A 174 10.28 11.79 12.57
C ILE A 174 10.10 13.25 12.14
N LEU A 175 8.92 13.83 12.35
CA LEU A 175 8.61 15.21 11.95
C LEU A 175 9.45 16.26 12.67
N LYS A 176 9.89 15.99 13.90
CA LYS A 176 10.78 16.87 14.65
C LYS A 176 12.14 17.04 13.97
N GLU A 177 12.64 15.99 13.31
CA GLU A 177 13.94 16.02 12.62
C GLU A 177 13.80 16.28 11.11
N PHE A 178 12.75 15.74 10.51
CA PHE A 178 12.43 15.83 9.10
C PHE A 178 10.99 16.32 8.93
N PRO A 179 10.74 17.63 9.04
CA PRO A 179 9.41 18.18 8.79
C PRO A 179 8.95 17.86 7.36
N ASN A 180 7.64 17.68 7.17
CA ASN A 180 7.06 17.47 5.84
C ASN A 180 7.69 16.30 5.06
N SER A 181 7.92 15.18 5.75
CA SER A 181 8.64 14.01 5.19
C SER A 181 7.81 12.73 5.16
N LEU A 182 6.49 12.81 5.40
CA LEU A 182 5.63 11.63 5.33
C LEU A 182 5.01 11.48 3.95
N TRP A 183 5.13 10.27 3.42
CA TRP A 183 4.35 9.76 2.30
C TRP A 183 3.34 8.75 2.86
N ILE A 184 2.07 9.12 2.99
CA ILE A 184 1.08 8.28 3.66
C ILE A 184 0.07 7.72 2.66
N ALA A 185 -0.19 6.42 2.75
CA ALA A 185 -1.26 5.75 2.04
C ALA A 185 -2.59 5.79 2.82
N ALA A 186 -3.66 6.17 2.12
CA ALA A 186 -5.04 6.11 2.60
C ALA A 186 -5.99 6.19 1.41
N TYR A 187 -6.84 5.16 1.23
CA TYR A 187 -7.69 5.04 0.06
C TYR A 187 -9.16 5.14 0.43
N ARG A 188 -9.92 5.97 -0.29
CA ARG A 188 -11.37 6.08 -0.11
C ARG A 188 -12.07 4.75 -0.43
N ASP A 189 -11.60 4.08 -1.47
CA ASP A 189 -12.05 2.79 -1.96
C ASP A 189 -10.93 2.17 -2.81
N TYR A 190 -11.18 0.97 -3.33
CA TYR A 190 -10.27 0.30 -4.25
C TYR A 190 -10.78 0.39 -5.69
N LEU A 191 -11.55 1.41 -6.07
CA LEU A 191 -12.03 1.56 -7.43
C LEU A 191 -11.03 2.39 -8.26
N PRO A 192 -10.98 2.18 -9.59
CA PRO A 192 -10.16 3.00 -10.47
C PRO A 192 -10.46 4.49 -10.33
N THR A 193 -9.43 5.30 -10.11
CA THR A 193 -9.55 6.77 -10.05
C THR A 193 -8.28 7.44 -10.55
N THR A 194 -8.39 8.66 -11.06
CA THR A 194 -7.28 9.50 -11.50
C THR A 194 -7.16 10.80 -10.69
N LYS A 195 -8.00 10.94 -9.65
CA LYS A 195 -8.08 12.16 -8.86
C LYS A 195 -8.14 11.83 -7.37
N PRO A 196 -7.39 12.58 -6.53
CA PRO A 196 -7.54 12.50 -5.09
C PRO A 196 -8.92 13.02 -4.66
N ASP A 197 -9.50 12.37 -3.64
CA ASP A 197 -10.68 12.84 -2.94
C ASP A 197 -10.28 13.52 -1.63
N TYR A 198 -10.02 14.84 -1.67
CA TYR A 198 -9.51 15.57 -0.50
C TYR A 198 -10.43 15.48 0.74
N GLY A 199 -11.72 15.12 0.59
CA GLY A 199 -12.60 14.84 1.72
C GLY A 199 -12.21 13.58 2.51
N TYR A 200 -11.41 12.69 1.91
CA TYR A 200 -10.86 11.47 2.50
C TYR A 200 -9.38 11.60 2.88
N PHE A 201 -8.80 12.80 2.79
CA PHE A 201 -7.39 13.02 3.13
C PHE A 201 -7.06 12.48 4.54
N PRO A 202 -5.97 11.69 4.72
CA PRO A 202 -5.66 11.01 5.97
C PRO A 202 -5.55 11.93 7.19
N SER A 203 -5.36 13.25 6.99
CA SER A 203 -5.33 14.25 8.05
C SER A 203 -4.34 13.87 9.15
N MET A 204 -3.07 13.79 8.77
CA MET A 204 -1.91 13.61 9.64
C MET A 204 -0.94 14.77 9.41
N ASP A 205 -0.21 15.17 10.46
CA ASP A 205 0.80 16.21 10.33
C ASP A 205 1.92 15.77 9.39
N GLY A 206 2.48 16.73 8.63
CA GLY A 206 3.69 16.52 7.83
C GLY A 206 3.56 15.55 6.65
N VAL A 207 2.33 15.21 6.22
CA VAL A 207 2.09 14.50 4.96
C VAL A 207 2.45 15.40 3.78
N ALA A 208 3.54 15.05 3.10
CA ALA A 208 4.02 15.73 1.91
C ALA A 208 3.56 15.06 0.62
N ILE A 209 3.44 13.74 0.64
CA ILE A 209 2.86 12.94 -0.45
C ILE A 209 1.72 12.10 0.10
N TRP A 210 0.60 12.05 -0.61
CA TRP A 210 -0.49 11.15 -0.29
C TRP A 210 -0.69 10.13 -1.40
N GLN A 211 -0.55 8.84 -1.08
CA GLN A 211 -0.98 7.76 -1.96
C GLN A 211 -2.49 7.55 -1.76
N TYR A 212 -3.27 8.05 -2.71
CA TYR A 212 -4.72 8.21 -2.57
C TYR A 212 -5.52 7.08 -3.21
N THR A 213 -4.88 6.21 -3.98
CA THR A 213 -5.50 5.07 -4.65
C THR A 213 -4.47 3.98 -4.95
N SER A 214 -4.94 2.72 -4.99
CA SER A 214 -4.19 1.58 -5.54
C SER A 214 -4.56 1.22 -6.99
N ALA A 215 -5.39 2.05 -7.62
CA ALA A 215 -5.96 1.83 -8.94
C ALA A 215 -5.91 3.12 -9.78
N PHE A 216 -4.71 3.72 -9.85
CA PHE A 216 -4.48 5.00 -10.53
C PHE A 216 -4.66 4.89 -12.04
N GLY A 217 -5.79 5.39 -12.54
CA GLY A 217 -6.14 5.38 -13.98
C GLY A 217 -6.27 4.02 -14.64
N LEU A 218 -6.18 2.93 -13.86
CA LEU A 218 -6.18 1.55 -14.34
C LEU A 218 -7.15 0.71 -13.51
N SER A 219 -7.62 -0.40 -14.09
CA SER A 219 -8.63 -1.26 -13.48
C SER A 219 -8.23 -1.83 -12.10
N GLN A 220 -6.93 -2.04 -11.83
CA GLN A 220 -6.28 -2.26 -10.51
C GLN A 220 -4.75 -2.32 -10.69
N GLY A 221 -3.97 -2.07 -9.63
CA GLY A 221 -2.54 -2.45 -9.56
C GLY A 221 -1.57 -1.38 -10.01
N LEU A 222 -1.91 -0.11 -9.75
CA LEU A 222 -1.00 1.01 -9.90
C LEU A 222 -1.33 2.01 -8.81
N ASP A 223 -0.39 2.26 -7.92
CA ASP A 223 -0.60 3.19 -6.83
C ASP A 223 -0.45 4.63 -7.34
N GLY A 224 -1.34 5.51 -6.89
CA GLY A 224 -1.46 6.89 -7.36
C GLY A 224 -1.15 7.88 -6.25
N ASN A 225 -0.18 8.76 -6.50
CA ASN A 225 0.30 9.73 -5.53
C ASN A 225 0.00 11.15 -5.95
N ILE A 226 -0.30 12.00 -4.96
CA ILE A 226 -0.39 13.45 -5.10
C ILE A 226 0.70 14.10 -4.25
N ASP A 227 1.53 14.94 -4.88
CA ASP A 227 2.49 15.80 -4.20
C ASP A 227 1.78 17.06 -3.68
N LEU A 228 1.71 17.18 -2.36
CA LEU A 228 0.99 18.25 -1.68
C LEU A 228 1.85 19.50 -1.52
N LEU A 229 3.17 19.32 -1.36
CA LEU A 229 4.09 20.35 -0.88
C LEU A 229 5.20 20.71 -1.88
N GLY A 230 5.26 20.03 -3.04
CA GLY A 230 6.29 20.23 -4.06
C GLY A 230 7.59 19.46 -3.77
N VAL A 231 7.56 18.47 -2.88
CA VAL A 231 8.77 17.70 -2.50
C VAL A 231 9.34 16.88 -3.66
N THR A 232 8.53 16.57 -4.67
CA THR A 232 8.98 15.85 -5.88
C THR A 232 9.80 16.71 -6.83
N ASP A 233 9.87 18.04 -6.61
CA ASP A 233 10.78 18.92 -7.35
C ASP A 233 12.22 18.86 -6.82
N ASN A 234 12.45 18.34 -5.61
CA ASN A 234 13.77 18.29 -5.00
C ASN A 234 14.74 17.48 -5.88
N GLY A 235 15.90 18.08 -6.15
CA GLY A 235 16.91 17.52 -7.05
C GLY A 235 16.70 17.81 -8.54
N TYR A 236 15.64 18.52 -8.91
CA TYR A 236 15.29 18.83 -10.31
C TYR A 236 15.21 20.33 -10.63
N SER A 237 15.43 21.22 -9.65
CA SER A 237 15.34 22.68 -9.81
C SER A 237 16.69 23.42 -9.73
N LYS A 238 16.96 24.33 -10.68
CA LYS A 238 17.77 25.55 -10.46
C LYS A 238 16.81 26.70 -10.11
N GLN A 239 16.49 26.91 -8.83
CA GLN A 239 16.02 28.16 -8.17
C GLN A 239 15.43 27.83 -6.78
N PRO A 240 15.51 28.75 -5.79
CA PRO A 240 15.38 28.45 -4.37
C PRO A 240 13.93 28.20 -3.93
N ALA A 241 13.75 27.25 -3.02
CA ALA A 241 12.48 27.01 -2.36
C ALA A 241 12.02 28.26 -1.60
N THR A 242 10.81 28.72 -1.88
CA THR A 242 10.10 29.67 -1.02
C THR A 242 9.70 28.94 0.27
N PRO A 243 9.74 29.57 1.45
CA PRO A 243 9.39 28.90 2.70
C PRO A 243 7.92 28.44 2.65
N SER A 244 7.69 27.13 2.69
CA SER A 244 6.35 26.57 2.78
C SER A 244 5.75 26.85 4.16
N VAL A 245 4.57 27.45 4.16
CA VAL A 245 3.78 27.76 5.36
C VAL A 245 3.40 26.45 6.06
N PRO A 246 3.49 26.35 7.40
CA PRO A 246 2.99 25.20 8.13
C PRO A 246 1.48 25.03 7.86
N VAL A 247 1.13 23.94 7.17
CA VAL A 247 -0.27 23.56 6.95
C VAL A 247 -0.81 23.08 8.30
N THR A 248 -1.72 23.84 8.89
CA THR A 248 -2.42 23.49 10.12
C THR A 248 -3.43 22.36 9.81
N PRO A 249 -3.58 21.34 10.67
CA PRO A 249 -4.52 20.26 10.45
C PRO A 249 -5.96 20.81 10.36
N VAL A 250 -6.65 20.44 9.29
CA VAL A 250 -8.07 20.74 9.09
C VAL A 250 -8.89 19.97 10.13
N PRO A 251 -9.78 20.64 10.90
CA PRO A 251 -10.68 19.95 11.81
C PRO A 251 -11.58 18.98 11.05
N SER A 252 -11.55 17.71 11.44
CA SER A 252 -12.39 16.65 10.90
C SER A 252 -13.85 16.87 11.31
N GLN A 253 -14.72 17.07 10.33
CA GLN A 253 -16.15 16.85 10.52
C GLN A 253 -16.46 15.38 10.19
N PRO A 254 -17.19 14.64 11.04
CA PRO A 254 -17.50 13.25 10.77
C PRO A 254 -18.37 13.16 9.51
N ALA A 255 -17.79 12.63 8.42
CA ALA A 255 -18.53 12.32 7.22
C ALA A 255 -19.52 11.19 7.53
N LYS A 256 -20.80 11.44 7.27
CA LYS A 256 -21.84 10.41 7.31
C LYS A 256 -21.48 9.33 6.27
N SER A 257 -21.43 8.09 6.73
CA SER A 257 -21.21 6.91 5.89
C SER A 257 -22.35 6.77 4.88
N ASN A 258 -22.10 7.07 3.62
CA ASN A 258 -22.92 6.56 2.53
C ASN A 258 -22.45 5.14 2.26
N ALA A 259 -23.32 4.16 2.47
CA ALA A 259 -23.06 2.76 2.17
C ALA A 259 -22.66 2.64 0.67
N ALA A 260 -21.46 2.14 0.42
CA ALA A 260 -21.00 1.84 -0.93
C ALA A 260 -21.94 0.81 -1.58
N SER A 261 -22.27 1.01 -2.86
CA SER A 261 -23.06 0.06 -3.64
C SER A 261 -22.31 -1.26 -3.78
N ASP A 262 -23.00 -2.37 -3.48
CA ASP A 262 -22.50 -3.73 -3.69
C ASP A 262 -21.97 -3.89 -5.13
N THR A 263 -20.69 -4.22 -5.27
CA THR A 263 -20.00 -4.35 -6.57
C THR A 263 -19.11 -5.59 -6.55
N ASP A 264 -18.95 -6.30 -7.66
CA ASP A 264 -18.00 -7.41 -7.78
C ASP A 264 -17.36 -7.44 -9.16
N TYR A 265 -16.12 -7.91 -9.22
CA TYR A 265 -15.34 -7.95 -10.45
C TYR A 265 -14.32 -9.09 -10.42
N ALA A 266 -14.05 -9.66 -11.60
CA ALA A 266 -13.06 -10.70 -11.76
C ALA A 266 -11.65 -10.12 -11.52
N GLN A 267 -10.93 -10.69 -10.56
CA GLN A 267 -9.56 -10.32 -10.24
C GLN A 267 -8.86 -11.55 -9.68
N ALA A 268 -7.85 -12.03 -10.40
CA ALA A 268 -6.96 -13.06 -9.90
C ALA A 268 -5.80 -12.43 -9.12
N GLY A 269 -5.46 -13.00 -7.97
CA GLY A 269 -4.34 -12.51 -7.17
C GLY A 269 -3.99 -13.42 -6.02
N VAL A 270 -2.90 -13.07 -5.35
CA VAL A 270 -2.51 -13.69 -4.08
C VAL A 270 -2.73 -12.67 -2.98
N PHE A 271 -3.50 -13.06 -1.97
CA PHE A 271 -3.66 -12.31 -0.73
C PHE A 271 -2.88 -12.99 0.38
N LYS A 272 -2.05 -12.21 1.08
CA LYS A 272 -1.29 -12.63 2.24
C LYS A 272 -1.81 -11.88 3.47
N PRO A 273 -2.61 -12.53 4.31
CA PRO A 273 -3.14 -11.86 5.50
C PRO A 273 -2.00 -11.42 6.43
N SER A 274 -2.09 -10.20 6.96
CA SER A 274 -1.27 -9.71 8.08
C SER A 274 -1.96 -9.94 9.43
N THR A 275 -3.24 -10.31 9.40
CA THR A 275 -4.06 -10.69 10.55
C THR A 275 -4.81 -12.00 10.27
N THR A 276 -5.40 -12.62 11.29
CA THR A 276 -6.25 -13.80 11.07
C THR A 276 -7.54 -13.38 10.37
N VAL A 277 -7.83 -14.00 9.22
CA VAL A 277 -9.06 -13.75 8.46
C VAL A 277 -9.93 -15.00 8.41
N ASN A 278 -11.23 -14.83 8.65
CA ASN A 278 -12.19 -15.94 8.58
C ASN A 278 -12.47 -16.35 7.13
N ILE A 279 -12.50 -17.65 6.89
CA ILE A 279 -12.98 -18.26 5.65
C ILE A 279 -14.49 -18.40 5.77
N ARG A 280 -15.23 -17.73 4.88
CA ARG A 280 -16.70 -17.71 4.90
C ARG A 280 -17.31 -18.40 3.69
N THR A 281 -18.56 -18.82 3.88
CA THR A 281 -19.38 -19.46 2.84
C THR A 281 -19.97 -18.47 1.82
N GLY A 282 -19.91 -17.16 2.09
CA GLY A 282 -20.35 -16.08 1.21
C GLY A 282 -19.62 -14.76 1.53
N ALA A 283 -19.75 -13.78 0.62
CA ALA A 283 -19.14 -12.45 0.74
C ALA A 283 -19.90 -11.56 1.73
N GLY A 284 -19.81 -11.87 3.02
CA GLY A 284 -20.44 -11.10 4.10
C GLY A 284 -20.20 -11.69 5.48
N THR A 285 -20.25 -10.86 6.52
CA THR A 285 -19.99 -11.30 7.91
C THR A 285 -21.11 -12.17 8.50
N GLY A 286 -22.31 -12.13 7.92
CA GLY A 286 -23.43 -13.01 8.30
C GLY A 286 -23.32 -14.45 7.77
N TYR A 287 -22.39 -14.72 6.85
CA TYR A 287 -22.18 -16.07 6.33
C TYR A 287 -21.32 -16.91 7.29
N ALA A 288 -21.62 -18.21 7.38
CA ALA A 288 -20.93 -19.14 8.29
C ALA A 288 -19.41 -19.11 8.06
N SER A 289 -18.65 -19.06 9.17
CA SER A 289 -17.20 -19.29 9.17
C SER A 289 -16.92 -20.79 9.14
N VAL A 290 -16.08 -21.22 8.22
CA VAL A 290 -15.70 -22.63 8.00
C VAL A 290 -14.21 -22.88 8.20
N GLY A 291 -13.49 -21.87 8.68
CA GLY A 291 -12.06 -21.90 8.93
C GLY A 291 -11.48 -20.49 8.96
N SER A 292 -10.16 -20.38 8.98
CA SER A 292 -9.44 -19.12 8.94
C SER A 292 -8.11 -19.27 8.23
N TYR A 293 -7.61 -18.17 7.66
CA TYR A 293 -6.18 -18.04 7.35
C TYR A 293 -5.49 -17.22 8.44
N ALA A 294 -4.33 -17.69 8.88
CA ALA A 294 -3.46 -16.99 9.83
C ALA A 294 -2.56 -15.96 9.13
N PRO A 295 -1.96 -15.02 9.88
CA PRO A 295 -0.95 -14.13 9.34
C PRO A 295 0.19 -14.87 8.63
N GLY A 296 0.60 -14.39 7.46
CA GLY A 296 1.68 -14.98 6.67
C GLY A 296 1.26 -16.15 5.76
N GLU A 297 0.05 -16.69 5.91
CA GLU A 297 -0.51 -17.63 4.94
C GLU A 297 -0.85 -16.94 3.62
N SER A 298 -1.25 -17.71 2.61
CA SER A 298 -1.58 -17.16 1.30
C SER A 298 -2.85 -17.79 0.75
N VAL A 299 -3.72 -16.95 0.19
CA VAL A 299 -4.89 -17.39 -0.57
C VAL A 299 -4.79 -16.86 -1.99
N ILE A 300 -4.94 -17.76 -2.96
CA ILE A 300 -5.05 -17.41 -4.36
C ILE A 300 -6.53 -17.26 -4.65
N TYR A 301 -6.95 -16.06 -5.07
CA TYR A 301 -8.33 -15.75 -5.35
C TYR A 301 -8.51 -15.44 -6.84
N ASP A 302 -9.74 -15.56 -7.33
CA ASP A 302 -10.11 -15.34 -8.73
C ASP A 302 -11.15 -14.22 -8.93
N HIS A 303 -11.71 -13.72 -7.84
CA HIS A 303 -12.75 -12.69 -7.86
C HIS A 303 -12.73 -11.84 -6.60
N VAL A 304 -13.18 -10.59 -6.73
CA VAL A 304 -13.36 -9.68 -5.60
C VAL A 304 -14.80 -9.21 -5.52
N TYR A 305 -15.33 -9.11 -4.30
CA TYR A 305 -16.66 -8.61 -3.98
C TYR A 305 -16.54 -7.49 -2.94
N ILE A 306 -17.10 -6.33 -3.24
CA ILE A 306 -17.36 -5.26 -2.29
C ILE A 306 -18.80 -5.44 -1.84
N ARG A 307 -18.99 -5.80 -0.56
CA ARG A 307 -20.31 -6.08 0.05
C ARG A 307 -20.36 -5.49 1.45
N GLY A 308 -21.28 -4.56 1.66
CA GLY A 308 -21.36 -3.80 2.91
C GLY A 308 -20.04 -3.09 3.23
N THR A 309 -19.50 -3.30 4.44
CA THR A 309 -18.28 -2.62 4.92
C THR A 309 -16.98 -3.33 4.53
N TYR A 310 -17.02 -4.46 3.80
CA TYR A 310 -15.85 -5.29 3.57
C TYR A 310 -15.58 -5.54 2.08
N VAL A 311 -14.31 -5.71 1.75
CA VAL A 311 -13.85 -6.26 0.48
C VAL A 311 -13.55 -7.74 0.69
N TRP A 312 -14.07 -8.60 -0.17
CA TRP A 312 -13.97 -10.05 -0.08
C TRP A 312 -13.26 -10.62 -1.30
N ALA A 313 -12.28 -11.49 -1.08
CA ALA A 313 -11.72 -12.34 -2.13
C ALA A 313 -12.50 -13.65 -2.17
N ARG A 314 -12.96 -14.03 -3.36
CA ARG A 314 -13.45 -15.39 -3.62
C ARG A 314 -12.32 -16.24 -4.15
N TYR A 315 -12.19 -17.41 -3.57
CA TYR A 315 -11.30 -18.44 -4.07
C TYR A 315 -12.04 -19.77 -4.11
N LEU A 316 -11.61 -20.65 -5.01
CA LEU A 316 -12.06 -22.02 -5.00
C LEU A 316 -11.34 -22.73 -3.86
N SER A 317 -12.09 -23.09 -2.82
CA SER A 317 -11.51 -23.88 -1.74
C SER A 317 -11.30 -25.32 -2.16
N TYR A 318 -10.44 -25.95 -1.37
CA TYR A 318 -10.17 -27.36 -1.30
C TYR A 318 -11.33 -28.34 -1.61
N SER A 319 -12.54 -28.04 -1.14
CA SER A 319 -13.72 -28.90 -1.33
C SER A 319 -14.47 -28.65 -2.66
N GLY A 320 -13.85 -27.98 -3.63
CA GLY A 320 -14.49 -27.55 -4.87
C GLY A 320 -15.60 -26.50 -4.69
N ARG A 321 -15.67 -25.87 -3.51
CA ARG A 321 -16.67 -24.84 -3.20
C ARG A 321 -16.00 -23.47 -3.15
N TYR A 322 -16.67 -22.46 -3.69
CA TYR A 322 -16.22 -21.10 -3.49
C TYR A 322 -16.29 -20.70 -2.02
N ARG A 323 -15.22 -20.06 -1.56
CA ARG A 323 -15.08 -19.49 -0.23
C ARG A 323 -14.61 -18.06 -0.33
N TYR A 324 -14.85 -17.32 0.74
CA TYR A 324 -14.67 -15.89 0.76
C TYR A 324 -13.85 -15.52 1.98
N VAL A 325 -12.81 -14.71 1.81
CA VAL A 325 -12.07 -14.12 2.92
C VAL A 325 -12.15 -12.60 2.82
N ALA A 326 -12.25 -11.94 3.96
CA ALA A 326 -12.18 -10.49 4.00
C ALA A 326 -10.75 -10.05 3.70
N LEU A 327 -10.59 -9.25 2.65
CA LEU A 327 -9.33 -8.60 2.28
C LEU A 327 -9.07 -7.33 3.09
N GLY A 328 -10.11 -6.79 3.73
CA GLY A 328 -10.06 -5.55 4.49
C GLY A 328 -11.43 -4.88 4.56
N VAL A 329 -11.46 -3.73 5.23
CA VAL A 329 -12.59 -2.82 5.26
C VAL A 329 -12.61 -2.02 3.95
N ASN A 330 -13.78 -1.90 3.33
CA ASN A 330 -13.94 -1.08 2.13
C ASN A 330 -13.66 0.39 2.48
N GLY A 331 -12.64 0.98 1.86
CA GLY A 331 -12.20 2.33 2.20
C GLY A 331 -11.62 2.44 3.61
N GLY A 332 -10.94 1.40 4.10
CA GLY A 332 -10.39 1.35 5.45
C GLY A 332 -9.18 0.43 5.57
N GLU A 333 -9.04 -0.22 6.71
CA GLU A 333 -7.92 -1.11 7.02
C GLU A 333 -7.83 -2.29 6.04
N SER A 334 -6.64 -2.51 5.46
CA SER A 334 -6.35 -3.75 4.73
C SER A 334 -5.96 -4.85 5.71
N TYR A 335 -6.45 -6.07 5.49
CA TYR A 335 -6.12 -7.22 6.34
C TYR A 335 -4.89 -8.00 5.87
N GLY A 336 -4.11 -7.41 4.97
CA GLY A 336 -2.90 -8.01 4.42
C GLY A 336 -2.47 -7.41 3.08
N SER A 337 -1.39 -7.95 2.53
CA SER A 337 -0.84 -7.52 1.23
C SER A 337 -1.46 -8.31 0.08
N ARG A 338 -1.57 -7.67 -1.09
CA ARG A 338 -2.17 -8.24 -2.30
C ARG A 338 -1.18 -8.09 -3.45
N SER A 339 -0.98 -9.16 -4.23
CA SER A 339 -0.32 -9.04 -5.53
C SER A 339 -1.31 -9.31 -6.65
N SER A 340 -1.39 -8.37 -7.59
CA SER A 340 -2.17 -8.48 -8.83
C SER A 340 -1.24 -8.88 -9.96
N GLY A 341 -1.70 -9.74 -10.87
CA GLY A 341 -0.91 -10.21 -12.01
C GLY A 341 -0.34 -11.61 -11.88
N TYR A 342 -0.88 -12.45 -10.98
CA TYR A 342 -0.66 -13.89 -11.08
C TYR A 342 -1.49 -14.46 -12.24
N THR A 343 -1.01 -14.27 -13.47
CA THR A 343 -1.55 -14.95 -14.66
C THR A 343 -0.98 -16.36 -14.80
N SER A 344 -0.73 -17.05 -13.68
CA SER A 344 -0.61 -18.50 -13.81
C SER A 344 -2.02 -19.00 -14.05
N LEU A 345 -2.31 -19.42 -15.28
CA LEU A 345 -3.26 -20.50 -15.47
C LEU A 345 -2.88 -21.55 -14.42
N VAL A 346 -3.74 -21.75 -13.42
CA VAL A 346 -3.54 -22.77 -12.39
C VAL A 346 -3.38 -24.07 -13.15
N SER A 347 -2.15 -24.54 -13.34
CA SER A 347 -1.89 -25.80 -14.01
C SER A 347 -2.18 -26.87 -12.98
N HIS A 348 -3.43 -27.27 -12.91
CA HIS A 348 -3.85 -28.35 -12.03
C HIS A 348 -3.19 -29.63 -12.53
N THR A 349 -2.32 -30.20 -11.70
CA THR A 349 -1.78 -31.53 -11.92
C THR A 349 -2.76 -32.53 -11.31
N TYR A 350 -3.33 -33.39 -12.15
CA TYR A 350 -4.18 -34.49 -11.71
C TYR A 350 -3.46 -35.83 -11.92
N TYR A 351 -3.79 -36.81 -11.08
CA TYR A 351 -3.31 -38.18 -11.19
C TYR A 351 -4.48 -39.16 -11.17
N THR A 352 -4.58 -39.99 -12.21
CA THR A 352 -5.53 -41.10 -12.23
C THR A 352 -4.97 -42.27 -11.44
N VAL A 353 -5.64 -42.63 -10.36
CA VAL A 353 -5.33 -43.76 -9.48
C VAL A 353 -5.29 -45.04 -10.29
N ARG A 354 -4.29 -45.87 -10.05
CA ARG A 354 -4.08 -47.19 -10.68
C ARG A 354 -4.25 -48.29 -9.63
N TYR A 355 -4.44 -49.52 -10.10
CA TYR A 355 -4.50 -50.67 -9.22
C TYR A 355 -3.22 -50.78 -8.38
N GLY A 356 -3.37 -50.86 -7.05
CA GLY A 356 -2.25 -50.90 -6.10
C GLY A 356 -1.78 -49.54 -5.58
N ASP A 357 -2.38 -48.44 -6.01
CA ASP A 357 -2.04 -47.12 -5.46
C ASP A 357 -2.60 -46.88 -4.05
N SER A 358 -1.89 -46.03 -3.32
CA SER A 358 -2.28 -45.49 -2.03
C SER A 358 -2.00 -43.99 -2.00
N PHE A 359 -2.59 -43.28 -1.04
CA PHE A 359 -2.21 -41.89 -0.78
C PHE A 359 -0.70 -41.72 -0.59
N TRP A 360 -0.04 -42.70 0.03
CA TRP A 360 1.41 -42.66 0.20
C TRP A 360 2.18 -42.84 -1.11
N SER A 361 1.85 -43.85 -1.93
CA SER A 361 2.59 -44.12 -3.18
C SER A 361 2.48 -42.96 -4.18
N ILE A 362 1.29 -42.38 -4.29
CA ILE A 362 1.02 -41.26 -5.17
C ILE A 362 1.70 -40.00 -4.63
N ALA A 363 1.53 -39.68 -3.35
CA ALA A 363 2.12 -38.48 -2.77
C ALA A 363 3.66 -38.50 -2.85
N ARG A 364 4.28 -39.66 -2.57
CA ARG A 364 5.73 -39.86 -2.71
C ARG A 364 6.21 -39.64 -4.15
N LYS A 365 5.46 -40.10 -5.14
CA LYS A 365 5.79 -39.92 -6.57
C LYS A 365 5.82 -38.43 -6.97
N TYR A 366 4.93 -37.63 -6.39
CA TYR A 366 4.78 -36.21 -6.72
C TYR A 366 5.47 -35.26 -5.73
N GLY A 367 6.20 -35.80 -4.75
CA GLY A 367 6.95 -35.03 -3.76
C GLY A 367 6.06 -34.22 -2.81
N ILE A 368 4.83 -34.67 -2.57
CA ILE A 368 3.90 -34.06 -1.61
C ILE A 368 3.64 -35.00 -0.44
N SER A 369 3.10 -34.49 0.67
CA SER A 369 2.74 -35.35 1.80
C SER A 369 1.43 -36.11 1.48
N MET A 370 1.28 -37.34 2.01
CA MET A 370 0.04 -38.09 1.85
C MET A 370 -1.16 -37.37 2.48
N TYR A 371 -0.91 -36.60 3.55
CA TYR A 371 -1.91 -35.75 4.19
C TYR A 371 -2.32 -34.61 3.28
N THR A 372 -1.38 -33.99 2.58
CA THR A 372 -1.63 -32.94 1.58
C THR A 372 -2.35 -33.49 0.35
N LEU A 373 -2.09 -34.73 -0.07
CA LEU A 373 -2.81 -35.37 -1.17
C LEU A 373 -4.22 -35.83 -0.75
N ALA A 374 -4.39 -36.33 0.46
CA ALA A 374 -5.70 -36.68 1.01
C ALA A 374 -6.54 -35.43 1.22
N ALA A 375 -5.92 -34.43 1.88
CA ALA A 375 -6.31 -33.04 1.96
C ALA A 375 -6.10 -32.26 0.64
N ASN A 376 -5.91 -32.97 -0.50
CA ASN A 376 -6.08 -32.72 -1.96
C ASN A 376 -7.48 -32.86 -2.60
N ASN A 377 -8.23 -33.82 -2.05
CA ASN A 377 -9.31 -34.52 -2.72
C ASN A 377 -10.57 -34.75 -1.85
N GLY A 378 -10.85 -33.84 -0.92
CA GLY A 378 -11.90 -33.94 0.11
C GLY A 378 -11.77 -35.12 1.07
N LYS A 379 -10.61 -35.77 1.19
CA LYS A 379 -10.44 -37.07 1.85
C LYS A 379 -9.54 -37.02 3.08
N SER A 380 -9.63 -38.04 3.91
CA SER A 380 -8.62 -38.34 4.93
C SER A 380 -7.64 -39.38 4.38
N ILE A 381 -6.49 -39.54 5.04
CA ILE A 381 -5.55 -40.61 4.68
C ILE A 381 -6.13 -42.03 4.85
N TYR A 382 -7.24 -42.17 5.58
CA TYR A 382 -7.97 -43.42 5.78
C TYR A 382 -9.08 -43.64 4.74
N SER A 383 -9.34 -42.65 3.88
CA SER A 383 -10.34 -42.78 2.83
C SER A 383 -9.85 -43.76 1.76
N LEU A 384 -10.76 -44.59 1.25
CA LEU A 384 -10.46 -45.43 0.08
C LEU A 384 -10.32 -44.57 -1.17
N ILE A 385 -9.35 -44.93 -2.01
CA ILE A 385 -9.18 -44.42 -3.37
C ILE A 385 -9.31 -45.59 -4.35
N TYR A 386 -9.97 -45.36 -5.48
CA TYR A 386 -10.30 -46.42 -6.43
C TYR A 386 -9.57 -46.23 -7.75
N PRO A 387 -9.09 -47.31 -8.41
CA PRO A 387 -8.52 -47.19 -9.75
C PRO A 387 -9.47 -46.48 -10.72
N GLY A 388 -8.94 -45.52 -11.47
CA GLY A 388 -9.71 -44.63 -12.34
C GLY A 388 -10.12 -43.30 -11.68
N GLU A 389 -10.03 -43.18 -10.35
CA GLU A 389 -10.29 -41.93 -9.64
C GLU A 389 -9.23 -40.88 -9.99
N SER A 390 -9.65 -39.66 -10.30
CA SER A 390 -8.75 -38.54 -10.55
C SER A 390 -8.46 -37.78 -9.26
N LEU A 391 -7.22 -37.81 -8.80
CA LEU A 391 -6.76 -37.09 -7.63
C LEU A 391 -6.01 -35.81 -8.02
N TYR A 392 -6.42 -34.68 -7.46
CA TYR A 392 -5.73 -33.40 -7.55
C TYR A 392 -4.43 -33.45 -6.74
N ILE A 393 -3.32 -33.11 -7.40
CA ILE A 393 -1.96 -33.12 -6.85
C ILE A 393 -1.57 -31.71 -6.38
N ARG A 394 -1.51 -30.74 -7.29
CA ARG A 394 -1.16 -29.33 -7.04
C ARG A 394 -1.51 -28.45 -8.24
#